data_AF-A0A952QU97-F1
#
_entry.id   AF-A0A952QU97-F1
#
_cell.length_a   1.000
_cell.length_b   1.000
_cell.length_c   1.000
_cell.angle_alpha   90.00
_cell.angle_beta   90.00
_cell.angle_gamma   90.00
#
_symmetry.space_group_name_H-M   'P 1'
#
loop_
_entity.id
_entity.type
_entity.pdbx_description
1 polymer ?
#
loop_
_entity_poly.entity_id
_entity_poly.type
_entity_poly.pdbx_seq_one_letter_code
_entity_poly.pdbx_strand_id
1 'polypeptide(L)'
;MSFYEQVRSDVLRHGAINNSYLDRFLAGDVSDKEFREFAVEFYNFSRFFPRILAAQLVNTEDEAVADELTKVLYSELGDGSVKHRHELLYRNFLRSLGIDIHVAMTTPMRPSTKAYIEGMERLYG
;
A
#
# COMPACT_ATOMS: atom_id res chain seq x y z
N MET A 1 24.84 -17.38 5.59
CA MET A 1 23.60 -16.77 5.09
C MET A 1 23.93 -15.35 4.69
N SER A 2 23.69 -14.98 3.44
CA SER A 2 23.91 -13.61 2.94
C SER A 2 22.88 -12.64 3.54
N PHE A 3 23.15 -11.34 3.49
CA PHE A 3 22.18 -10.31 3.89
C PHE A 3 20.84 -10.47 3.13
N TYR A 4 20.91 -10.75 1.82
CA TYR A 4 19.72 -11.00 1.01
C TYR A 4 18.91 -12.19 1.52
N GLU A 5 19.57 -13.32 1.82
CA GLU A 5 18.89 -14.51 2.34
C GLU A 5 18.25 -14.24 3.70
N GLN A 6 18.92 -13.45 4.54
CA GLN A 6 18.39 -13.05 5.84
C GLN A 6 17.13 -12.18 5.68
N VAL A 7 17.21 -11.09 4.92
CA VAL A 7 16.07 -10.18 4.68
C VAL A 7 14.90 -10.94 4.05
N ARG A 8 15.17 -11.79 3.06
CA ARG A 8 14.13 -12.66 2.46
C ARG A 8 13.50 -13.56 3.52
N SER A 9 14.31 -14.18 4.38
CA SER A 9 13.80 -15.06 5.42
C SER A 9 13.00 -14.30 6.48
N ASP A 10 13.32 -13.05 6.76
CA ASP A 10 12.61 -12.21 7.72
C ASP A 10 11.25 -11.79 7.17
N VAL A 11 11.20 -11.33 5.91
CA VAL A 11 9.95 -11.01 5.21
C VAL A 11 9.03 -12.24 5.14
N LEU A 12 9.55 -13.40 4.74
CA LEU A 12 8.74 -14.60 4.55
C LEU A 12 8.16 -15.18 5.84
N ARG A 13 8.76 -14.87 6.99
CA ARG A 13 8.27 -15.30 8.32
C ARG A 13 7.48 -14.20 9.03
N HIS A 14 7.36 -13.02 8.44
CA HIS A 14 6.75 -11.88 9.11
C HIS A 14 5.23 -12.06 9.26
N GLY A 15 4.69 -11.62 10.39
CA GLY A 15 3.24 -11.69 10.67
C GLY A 15 2.37 -10.87 9.72
N ALA A 16 2.95 -9.89 9.00
CA ALA A 16 2.22 -9.14 7.98
C ALA A 16 1.73 -10.01 6.81
N ILE A 17 2.45 -11.08 6.49
CA ILE A 17 2.06 -12.03 5.43
C ILE A 17 1.66 -13.41 5.97
N ASN A 18 1.93 -13.68 7.25
CA ASN A 18 1.52 -14.89 7.97
C ASN A 18 0.57 -14.51 9.10
N ASN A 19 -0.70 -14.29 8.80
CA ASN A 19 -1.72 -13.96 9.79
C ASN A 19 -3.07 -14.58 9.46
N SER A 20 -3.90 -14.71 10.50
CA SER A 20 -5.22 -15.33 10.41
C SER A 20 -6.19 -14.64 9.46
N TYR A 21 -6.02 -13.33 9.21
CA TYR A 21 -6.85 -12.65 8.22
C TYR A 21 -6.56 -13.16 6.81
N LEU A 22 -5.28 -13.28 6.42
CA LEU A 22 -4.90 -13.79 5.10
C LEU A 22 -5.24 -15.27 4.92
N ASP A 23 -5.10 -16.09 5.97
CA ASP A 23 -5.52 -17.50 5.94
C ASP A 23 -7.02 -17.63 5.66
N ARG A 24 -7.83 -16.85 6.39
CA ARG A 24 -9.29 -16.80 6.21
C ARG A 24 -9.68 -16.20 4.86
N PHE A 25 -9.01 -15.14 4.43
CA PHE A 25 -9.24 -14.51 3.13
C PHE A 25 -9.00 -15.49 1.98
N LEU A 26 -7.91 -16.25 2.03
CA LEU A 26 -7.59 -17.29 1.05
C LEU A 26 -8.66 -18.39 1.02
N ALA A 27 -9.22 -18.75 2.18
CA ALA A 27 -10.29 -19.75 2.30
C ALA A 27 -11.69 -19.20 1.94
N GLY A 28 -11.84 -17.90 1.67
CA GLY A 28 -13.13 -17.25 1.51
C GLY A 28 -13.93 -17.13 2.81
N ASP A 29 -13.30 -17.31 3.97
CA ASP A 29 -13.90 -17.26 5.31
C ASP A 29 -13.81 -15.87 5.94
N VAL A 30 -14.15 -14.83 5.17
CA VAL A 30 -14.21 -13.44 5.63
C VAL A 30 -15.61 -12.91 5.44
N SER A 31 -16.13 -12.20 6.44
CA SER A 31 -17.42 -11.53 6.30
C SER A 31 -17.32 -10.33 5.35
N ASP A 32 -18.44 -9.97 4.71
CA ASP A 32 -18.55 -8.74 3.92
C ASP A 32 -18.07 -7.52 4.68
N LYS A 33 -18.35 -7.45 5.98
CA LYS A 33 -17.91 -6.36 6.84
C LYS A 33 -16.37 -6.32 6.94
N GLU A 34 -15.74 -7.44 7.30
CA GLU A 34 -14.27 -7.53 7.41
C GLU A 34 -13.59 -7.20 6.08
N PHE A 35 -14.15 -7.68 4.96
CA PHE A 35 -13.61 -7.41 3.64
C PHE A 35 -13.74 -5.93 3.24
N ARG A 36 -14.90 -5.31 3.49
CA ARG A 36 -15.11 -3.87 3.23
C ARG A 36 -14.20 -3.01 4.09
N GLU A 37 -14.03 -3.35 5.36
CA GLU A 37 -13.09 -2.66 6.26
C GLU A 37 -11.66 -2.75 5.72
N PHE A 38 -11.19 -3.95 5.37
CA PHE A 38 -9.87 -4.11 4.75
C PHE A 38 -9.73 -3.28 3.46
N ALA A 39 -10.73 -3.31 2.59
CA ALA A 39 -10.70 -2.58 1.32
C ALA A 39 -10.53 -1.07 1.54
N VAL A 40 -11.23 -0.48 2.51
CA VAL A 40 -11.11 0.95 2.86
C VAL A 40 -9.77 1.26 3.50
N GLU A 41 -9.28 0.44 4.44
CA GLU A 41 -7.99 0.68 5.08
C GLU A 41 -6.82 0.57 4.08
N PHE A 42 -6.86 -0.41 3.18
CA PHE A 42 -5.82 -0.60 2.16
C PHE A 42 -5.89 0.46 1.04
N TYR A 43 -7.08 1.03 0.78
CA TYR A 43 -7.19 2.23 -0.07
C TYR A 43 -6.40 3.40 0.52
N ASN A 44 -6.44 3.60 1.84
CA ASN A 44 -5.65 4.64 2.49
C ASN A 44 -4.15 4.42 2.26
N PHE A 45 -3.65 3.19 2.38
CA PHE A 45 -2.26 2.90 1.98
C PHE A 45 -1.98 3.28 0.51
N SER A 46 -2.82 2.81 -0.41
CA SER A 46 -2.63 3.01 -1.86
C SER A 46 -2.56 4.49 -2.25
N ARG A 47 -3.44 5.34 -1.68
CA ARG A 47 -3.44 6.79 -2.00
C ARG A 47 -2.26 7.56 -1.41
N PHE A 48 -1.59 7.03 -0.37
CA PHE A 48 -0.42 7.67 0.24
C PHE A 48 0.91 7.14 -0.28
N PHE A 49 0.91 5.98 -0.95
CA PHE A 49 2.12 5.34 -1.47
C PHE A 49 2.94 6.21 -2.44
N PRO A 50 2.34 6.97 -3.39
CA PRO A 50 3.11 7.86 -4.26
C PRO A 50 3.94 8.90 -3.50
N ARG A 51 3.43 9.39 -2.36
CA ARG A 51 4.12 10.37 -1.53
C ARG A 51 5.32 9.75 -0.82
N ILE A 52 5.21 8.49 -0.40
CA ILE A 52 6.33 7.76 0.21
C ILE A 52 7.45 7.57 -0.82
N LEU A 53 7.12 7.13 -2.04
CA LEU A 53 8.10 6.99 -3.13
C LEU A 53 8.78 8.31 -3.47
N ALA A 54 8.01 9.40 -3.54
CA ALA A 54 8.57 10.73 -3.77
C ALA A 54 9.54 11.17 -2.68
N ALA A 55 9.24 10.88 -1.40
CA ALA A 55 10.12 11.19 -0.28
C ALA A 55 11.43 10.39 -0.36
N GLN A 56 11.36 9.09 -0.65
CA GLN A 56 12.55 8.26 -0.87
C GLN A 56 13.41 8.76 -2.03
N LEU A 57 12.77 9.19 -3.13
CA LEU A 57 13.46 9.69 -4.31
C LEU A 57 14.26 10.97 -4.02
N VAL A 58 13.70 11.92 -3.27
CA VAL A 58 14.41 13.18 -2.97
C VAL A 58 15.49 13.03 -1.90
N ASN A 59 15.38 11.99 -1.05
CA ASN A 59 16.29 11.75 0.06
C ASN A 59 17.42 10.74 -0.26
N THR A 60 17.43 10.13 -1.45
CA THR A 60 18.51 9.23 -1.85
C THR A 60 19.66 10.00 -2.49
N GLU A 61 20.89 9.68 -2.08
CA GLU A 61 22.12 10.25 -2.66
C GLU A 61 22.66 9.41 -3.83
N ASP A 62 22.14 8.18 -4.01
CA ASP A 62 22.56 7.26 -5.07
C ASP A 62 21.72 7.48 -6.34
N GLU A 63 22.38 7.97 -7.39
CA GLU A 63 21.74 8.28 -8.67
C GLU A 63 21.09 7.06 -9.35
N ALA A 64 21.69 5.86 -9.19
CA ALA A 64 21.12 4.64 -9.75
C ALA A 64 19.85 4.22 -8.99
N VAL A 65 19.83 4.41 -7.66
CA VAL A 65 18.63 4.19 -6.86
C VAL A 65 17.55 5.22 -7.20
N ALA A 66 17.92 6.49 -7.42
CA ALA A 66 17.00 7.53 -7.83
C ALA A 66 16.33 7.21 -9.18
N ASP A 67 17.08 6.68 -10.15
CA ASP A 67 16.55 6.27 -11.46
C ASP A 67 15.51 5.14 -11.30
N GLU A 68 15.79 4.13 -10.49
CA GLU A 68 14.83 3.04 -10.21
C GLU A 68 13.59 3.53 -9.46
N LEU A 69 13.75 4.38 -8.44
CA LEU A 69 12.61 5.00 -7.73
C LEU A 69 11.74 5.84 -8.66
N THR A 70 12.34 6.53 -9.63
CA THR A 70 11.62 7.31 -10.65
C THR A 70 10.76 6.40 -11.52
N LYS A 71 11.27 5.24 -11.95
CA LYS A 71 10.49 4.25 -12.73
C LYS A 71 9.31 3.71 -11.94
N VAL A 72 9.53 3.37 -10.67
CA VAL A 72 8.47 2.88 -9.78
C VAL A 72 7.40 3.96 -9.56
N LEU A 73 7.80 5.20 -9.30
CA LEU A 73 6.86 6.31 -9.16
C LEU A 73 6.10 6.58 -10.46
N TYR A 74 6.77 6.57 -11.61
CA TYR A 74 6.10 6.74 -12.90
C TYR A 74 5.01 5.68 -13.14
N SER A 75 5.31 4.42 -12.83
CA SER A 75 4.33 3.33 -12.90
C SER A 75 3.18 3.51 -11.92
N GLU A 76 3.47 3.86 -10.67
CA GLU A 76 2.44 4.16 -9.66
C GLU A 76 1.51 5.31 -10.09
N LEU A 77 2.06 6.32 -10.79
CA LEU A 77 1.32 7.44 -11.38
C LEU A 77 0.66 7.12 -12.72
N GLY A 78 0.66 5.85 -13.15
CA GLY A 78 -0.14 5.32 -14.24
C GLY A 78 0.54 5.29 -15.61
N ASP A 79 1.86 5.24 -15.67
CA ASP A 79 2.62 5.08 -16.93
C ASP A 79 2.23 6.11 -18.01
N GLY A 80 2.07 7.37 -17.61
CA GLY A 80 1.65 8.47 -18.50
C GLY A 80 0.15 8.54 -18.78
N SER A 81 -0.65 7.61 -18.26
CA SER A 81 -2.11 7.60 -18.33
C SER A 81 -2.72 7.81 -16.94
N VAL A 82 -3.35 8.97 -16.73
CA VAL A 82 -4.03 9.28 -15.44
C VAL A 82 -5.00 8.19 -15.03
N LYS A 83 -5.69 7.53 -15.98
CA LYS A 83 -6.67 6.48 -15.69
C LYS A 83 -6.04 5.21 -15.12
N HIS A 84 -4.74 5.00 -15.30
CA HIS A 84 -4.01 3.83 -14.82
C HIS A 84 -3.32 4.05 -13.49
N ARG A 85 -3.39 5.27 -12.92
CA ARG A 85 -2.90 5.53 -11.56
C ARG A 85 -3.46 4.48 -10.61
N HIS A 86 -2.59 3.84 -9.83
CA HIS A 86 -2.98 2.73 -8.98
C HIS A 86 -4.08 3.14 -7.98
N GLU A 87 -4.03 4.37 -7.45
CA GLU A 87 -5.10 4.91 -6.60
C GLU A 87 -6.47 4.96 -7.30
N LEU A 88 -6.51 5.24 -8.62
CA LEU A 88 -7.76 5.31 -9.39
C LEU A 88 -8.25 3.92 -9.79
N LEU A 89 -7.34 3.00 -10.08
CA LEU A 89 -7.68 1.58 -10.25
C LEU A 89 -8.28 1.02 -8.96
N TYR A 90 -7.71 1.36 -7.81
CA TYR A 90 -8.24 0.97 -6.51
C TYR A 90 -9.62 1.58 -6.22
N ARG A 91 -9.88 2.83 -6.66
CA ARG A 91 -11.24 3.40 -6.60
C ARG A 91 -12.24 2.59 -7.45
N ASN A 92 -11.83 2.06 -8.59
CA ASN A 92 -12.71 1.19 -9.38
C ASN A 92 -13.01 -0.12 -8.65
N PHE A 93 -12.02 -0.69 -7.96
CA PHE A 93 -12.23 -1.83 -7.06
C PHE A 93 -13.23 -1.49 -5.94
N LEU A 94 -13.06 -0.38 -5.22
CA LEU A 94 -14.02 0.05 -4.19
C LEU A 94 -15.45 0.21 -4.74
N ARG A 95 -15.61 0.82 -5.92
CA ARG A 95 -16.92 0.96 -6.58
C ARG A 95 -17.55 -0.39 -6.91
N SER A 96 -16.76 -1.38 -7.32
CA SER A 96 -17.26 -2.74 -7.58
C SER A 96 -17.82 -3.42 -6.33
N LEU A 97 -17.36 -3.00 -5.15
CA LEU A 97 -17.91 -3.43 -3.85
C LEU A 97 -19.12 -2.58 -3.41
N GLY A 98 -19.54 -1.58 -4.19
CA GLY A 98 -20.56 -0.61 -3.80
C GLY A 98 -20.11 0.31 -2.67
N ILE A 99 -18.81 0.57 -2.54
CA ILE A 99 -18.26 1.51 -1.57
C ILE A 99 -18.15 2.89 -2.25
N ASP A 100 -18.78 3.89 -1.64
CA ASP A 100 -18.65 5.27 -2.07
C ASP A 100 -17.23 5.79 -1.78
N ILE A 101 -16.63 6.44 -2.78
CA ILE A 101 -15.24 6.92 -2.68
C ILE A 101 -15.11 8.08 -1.70
N HIS A 102 -16.10 8.97 -1.64
CA HIS A 102 -16.07 10.08 -0.70
C HIS A 102 -16.13 9.56 0.74
N VAL A 103 -16.96 8.54 1.00
CA VAL A 103 -16.99 7.83 2.29
C VAL A 103 -15.65 7.18 2.59
N ALA A 104 -15.05 6.43 1.65
CA ALA A 104 -13.75 5.80 1.86
C ALA A 104 -12.61 6.81 2.12
N MET A 105 -12.70 8.01 1.55
CA MET A 105 -11.71 9.08 1.75
C MET A 105 -11.85 9.83 3.08
N THR A 106 -13.08 9.95 3.59
CA THR A 106 -13.42 10.76 4.77
C THR A 106 -13.59 9.92 6.04
N THR A 107 -13.80 8.60 5.90
CA THR A 107 -13.80 7.67 7.04
C THR A 107 -12.45 7.76 7.75
N PRO A 108 -12.43 8.02 9.07
CA PRO A 108 -11.20 8.01 9.85
C PRO A 108 -10.50 6.66 9.71
N MET A 109 -9.21 6.70 9.35
CA MET A 109 -8.37 5.52 9.32
C MET A 109 -8.36 4.82 10.68
N ARG A 110 -8.27 3.50 10.67
CA ARG A 110 -7.97 2.76 11.90
C ARG A 110 -6.66 3.26 12.52
N PRO A 111 -6.52 3.20 13.87
CA PRO A 111 -5.29 3.58 14.54
C PRO A 111 -4.05 2.87 13.97
N SER A 112 -4.16 1.59 13.60
CA SER A 112 -3.09 0.81 12.99
C SER A 112 -2.68 1.33 11.61
N THR A 113 -3.65 1.68 10.74
CA THR A 113 -3.39 2.21 9.40
C THR A 113 -2.76 3.59 9.48
N LYS A 114 -3.28 4.44 10.37
CA LYS A 114 -2.69 5.75 10.64
C LYS A 114 -1.25 5.62 11.15
N ALA A 115 -1.01 4.77 12.13
CA ALA A 115 0.32 4.53 12.68
C ALA A 115 1.30 3.98 11.63
N TYR A 116 0.82 3.13 10.71
CA TYR A 116 1.62 2.64 9.59
C TYR A 116 2.03 3.78 8.65
N ILE A 117 1.07 4.60 8.19
CA ILE A 117 1.35 5.72 7.27
C ILE A 117 2.29 6.74 7.92
N GLU A 118 2.01 7.15 9.16
CA GLU A 118 2.89 8.08 9.90
C GLU A 118 4.27 7.48 10.19
N GLY A 119 4.34 6.15 10.37
CA GLY A 119 5.61 5.43 10.50
C GLY A 119 6.45 5.52 9.23
N MET A 120 5.83 5.28 8.06
CA MET A 120 6.50 5.40 6.76
C MET A 120 6.95 6.84 6.50
N GLU A 121 6.13 7.84 6.84
CA GLU A 121 6.52 9.25 6.75
C GLU A 121 7.72 9.57 7.64
N ARG A 122 7.77 9.07 8.88
CA ARG A 122 8.93 9.30 9.76
C ARG A 122 10.20 8.61 9.29
N LEU A 123 10.07 7.48 8.59
CA LEU A 123 11.21 6.71 8.09
C LEU A 123 11.79 7.28 6.80
N TYR A 124 10.94 7.79 5.92
CA TYR A 124 11.33 8.18 4.56
C TYR A 124 11.18 9.67 4.24
N GLY A 125 10.44 10.42 5.06
CA GLY A 125 10.18 11.85 4.90
C GLY A 125 11.26 12.76 5.46
#